data_AF-A0A956F7I4-F1
#
_entry.id   AF-A0A956F7I4-F1
#
_cell.length_a   1.000
_cell.length_b   1.000
_cell.length_c   1.000
_cell.angle_alpha   90.00
_cell.angle_beta   90.00
_cell.angle_gamma   90.00
#
_symmetry.space_group_name_H-M   'P 1'
#
loop_
_entity.id
_entity.type
_entity.pdbx_description
1 polymer ?
#
loop_
_entity_poly.entity_id
_entity_poly.type
_entity_poly.pdbx_seq_one_letter_code
_entity_poly.pdbx_strand_id
1 'polypeptide(L)'
;MRSEQLLRFVLINVAGVGLGAVVATSCIGVDYPLVAFRCNPRQENNCPDTHFCCSDDPAAEGGNKPDYTGKSIPDPVGDPYFSGANNSVGTSGMCVRVDDIAGQGLMDFAALNCPIPCNPTWDDAWINDVCGPARVCCQTVALEQADCIQDGGMFRPVDGGDIGVFTMWRPADHATHQDPNGDGCLGLALGDTSSPVFQDCVRQLSVANQRGFCMQLGQGQACPTDQPTFVDACTQLNGGVPPA
;
A
#
# COMPACT_ATOMS: atom_id res chain seq x y z
N MET A 1 0.48 -50.61 37.01
CA MET A 1 -0.13 -49.69 36.02
C MET A 1 -0.42 -50.51 34.77
N ARG A 2 -1.68 -50.55 34.30
CA ARG A 2 -2.15 -51.46 33.25
C ARG A 2 -1.61 -51.02 31.89
N SER A 3 -1.15 -51.96 31.07
CA SER A 3 -0.60 -51.76 29.72
C SER A 3 -1.50 -50.91 28.80
N GLU A 4 -2.80 -50.92 29.02
CA GLU A 4 -3.80 -50.11 28.30
C GLU A 4 -3.62 -48.59 28.50
N GLN A 5 -3.13 -48.14 29.67
CA GLN A 5 -2.91 -46.72 29.93
C GLN A 5 -1.65 -46.19 29.22
N LEU A 6 -0.61 -47.02 29.12
CA LEU A 6 0.62 -46.70 28.38
C LEU A 6 0.37 -46.59 26.87
N LEU A 7 -0.42 -47.51 26.30
CA LEU A 7 -0.74 -47.50 24.87
C LEU A 7 -1.53 -46.25 24.45
N ARG A 8 -2.50 -45.82 25.27
CA ARG A 8 -3.26 -44.59 25.03
C ARG A 8 -2.38 -43.34 25.09
N PHE A 9 -1.46 -43.30 26.06
CA PHE A 9 -0.54 -42.17 26.20
C PHE A 9 0.40 -42.07 24.98
N VAL A 10 0.94 -43.19 24.51
CA VAL A 10 1.80 -43.23 23.32
C VAL A 10 1.04 -42.82 22.06
N LEU A 11 -0.17 -43.34 21.84
CA LEU A 11 -0.97 -43.01 20.64
C LEU A 11 -1.35 -41.53 20.59
N ILE A 12 -1.71 -40.91 21.72
CA ILE A 12 -2.06 -39.49 21.77
C ILE A 12 -0.83 -38.60 21.49
N ASN A 13 0.32 -38.94 22.06
CA ASN A 13 1.55 -38.17 21.83
C ASN A 13 2.08 -38.35 20.39
N VAL A 14 1.99 -39.55 19.81
CA VAL A 14 2.36 -39.79 18.41
C VAL A 14 1.42 -39.05 17.45
N ALA A 15 0.12 -39.03 17.72
CA ALA A 15 -0.84 -38.24 16.94
C ALA A 15 -0.57 -36.72 17.06
N GLY A 16 -0.23 -36.24 18.26
CA GLY A 16 0.13 -34.83 18.48
C GLY A 16 1.41 -34.41 17.75
N VAL A 17 2.46 -35.24 17.78
CA VAL A 17 3.71 -34.99 17.04
C VAL A 17 3.49 -35.10 15.53
N GLY A 18 2.66 -36.04 15.07
CA GLY A 18 2.29 -36.20 13.66
C GLY A 18 1.51 -35.00 13.11
N LEU A 19 0.54 -34.48 13.85
CA LEU A 19 -0.20 -33.27 13.48
C LEU A 19 0.72 -32.03 13.49
N GLY A 20 1.61 -31.90 14.48
CA GLY A 20 2.59 -30.81 14.52
C GLY A 20 3.53 -30.81 13.30
N ALA A 21 3.96 -31.97 12.83
CA ALA A 21 4.79 -32.10 11.63
C ALA A 21 4.04 -31.78 10.33
N VAL A 22 2.75 -32.13 10.23
CA VAL A 22 1.92 -31.81 9.06
C VAL A 22 1.63 -30.30 8.98
N VAL A 23 1.34 -29.65 10.11
CA VAL A 23 1.17 -28.18 10.13
C VAL A 23 2.48 -27.47 9.83
N ALA A 24 3.60 -27.93 10.41
CA ALA A 24 4.92 -27.36 10.13
C ALA A 24 5.32 -27.50 8.67
N THR A 25 4.99 -28.62 8.01
CA THR A 25 5.27 -28.82 6.58
C THR A 25 4.33 -28.06 5.66
N SER A 26 3.10 -27.77 6.07
CA SER A 26 2.21 -26.87 5.32
C SER A 26 2.63 -25.40 5.33
N CYS A 27 3.52 -25.00 6.25
CA CYS A 27 4.13 -23.67 6.30
C CYS A 27 5.49 -23.59 5.58
N ILE A 28 6.04 -24.71 5.09
CA ILE A 28 7.31 -24.73 4.35
C ILE A 28 7.00 -24.62 2.86
N GLY A 29 7.21 -23.43 2.30
CA GLY A 29 7.12 -23.19 0.86
C GLY A 29 5.82 -22.55 0.37
N VAL A 30 5.20 -21.65 1.15
CA VAL A 30 4.11 -20.81 0.63
C VAL A 30 4.70 -19.82 -0.38
N ASP A 31 4.38 -20.02 -1.65
CA ASP A 31 4.72 -19.08 -2.73
C ASP A 31 3.69 -17.94 -2.74
N TYR A 32 4.10 -16.76 -2.28
CA TYR A 32 3.26 -15.58 -2.29
C TYR A 32 3.31 -14.87 -3.64
N PRO A 33 2.24 -14.17 -4.06
CA PRO A 33 2.28 -13.36 -5.27
C PRO A 33 3.34 -12.25 -5.20
N LEU A 34 3.64 -11.63 -6.35
CA LEU A 34 4.57 -10.51 -6.47
C LEU A 34 4.27 -9.40 -5.46
N VAL A 35 2.99 -9.01 -5.34
CA VAL A 35 2.48 -8.05 -4.36
C VAL A 35 1.53 -8.82 -3.45
N ALA A 36 1.84 -8.91 -2.15
CA ALA A 36 1.14 -9.83 -1.25
C ALA A 36 0.39 -9.12 -0.12
N PHE A 37 1.12 -8.64 0.89
CA PHE A 37 0.57 -8.17 2.15
C PHE A 37 0.80 -6.69 2.35
N ARG A 38 -0.08 -6.04 3.12
CA ARG A 38 0.19 -4.69 3.61
C ARG A 38 1.37 -4.71 4.57
N CYS A 39 2.18 -3.66 4.51
CA CYS A 39 3.33 -3.48 5.38
C CYS A 39 3.48 -2.00 5.73
N ASN A 40 4.32 -1.72 6.72
CA ASN A 40 4.65 -0.36 7.15
C ASN A 40 6.14 -0.10 6.89
N PRO A 41 6.53 0.64 5.85
CA PRO A 41 7.94 0.74 5.46
C PRO A 41 8.82 1.48 6.47
N ARG A 42 8.28 2.12 7.51
CA ARG A 42 9.04 2.60 8.68
C ARG A 42 9.55 1.47 9.59
N GLN A 43 8.94 0.29 9.52
CA GLN A 43 9.22 -0.83 10.41
C GLN A 43 10.04 -1.91 9.71
N GLU A 44 11.05 -2.42 10.42
CA GLU A 44 11.82 -3.58 9.97
C GLU A 44 11.03 -4.89 10.15
N ASN A 45 11.34 -5.90 9.34
CA ASN A 45 10.82 -7.29 9.46
C ASN A 45 9.29 -7.42 9.40
N ASN A 46 8.61 -6.52 8.67
CA ASN A 46 7.17 -6.55 8.46
C ASN A 46 6.74 -7.40 7.24
N CYS A 47 7.70 -7.85 6.44
CA CYS A 47 7.52 -8.68 5.27
C CYS A 47 8.23 -10.03 5.45
N PRO A 48 7.76 -11.10 4.77
CA PRO A 48 8.52 -12.34 4.66
C PRO A 48 9.93 -12.07 4.12
N ASP A 49 10.90 -12.93 4.46
CA ASP A 49 12.30 -12.77 4.04
C ASP A 49 12.51 -12.64 2.51
N THR A 50 11.56 -13.13 1.71
CA THR A 50 11.56 -13.05 0.25
C THR A 50 10.98 -11.75 -0.31
N HIS A 51 10.49 -10.85 0.56
CA HIS A 51 9.77 -9.65 0.18
C HIS A 51 10.36 -8.42 0.86
N PHE A 52 10.30 -7.29 0.16
CA PHE A 52 10.67 -6.00 0.66
C PHE A 52 9.43 -5.10 0.76
N CYS A 53 9.34 -4.27 1.80
CA CYS A 53 8.21 -3.37 1.99
C CYS A 53 8.35 -2.12 1.11
N CYS A 54 7.57 -2.05 0.04
CA CYS A 54 7.54 -0.94 -0.90
C CYS A 54 6.33 -0.05 -0.63
N SER A 55 6.53 1.24 -0.43
CA SER A 55 5.44 2.20 -0.45
C SER A 55 4.78 2.23 -1.82
N ASP A 56 3.45 2.25 -1.81
CA ASP A 56 2.58 2.38 -2.97
C ASP A 56 2.07 3.82 -3.16
N ASP A 57 2.61 4.78 -2.42
CA ASP A 57 2.18 6.17 -2.44
C ASP A 57 3.06 7.02 -3.40
N PRO A 58 2.45 7.65 -4.42
CA PRO A 58 3.15 8.47 -5.41
C PRO A 58 3.25 9.95 -5.04
N ALA A 59 2.77 10.38 -3.88
CA ALA A 59 2.75 11.78 -3.48
C ALA A 59 4.15 12.39 -3.54
N ALA A 60 4.22 13.60 -4.09
CA ALA A 60 5.45 14.34 -4.28
C ALA A 60 5.23 15.84 -4.07
N GLU A 61 6.33 16.56 -3.89
CA GLU A 61 6.31 18.00 -3.66
C GLU A 61 5.50 18.77 -4.70
N GLY A 62 4.64 19.67 -4.22
CA GLY A 62 3.74 20.50 -5.01
C GLY A 62 2.58 19.74 -5.66
N GLY A 63 2.38 18.46 -5.34
CA GLY A 63 1.45 17.59 -6.08
C GLY A 63 1.92 17.30 -7.50
N ASN A 64 3.22 17.44 -7.76
CA ASN A 64 3.83 17.16 -9.05
C ASN A 64 4.05 15.65 -9.25
N LYS A 65 4.60 15.27 -10.41
CA LYS A 65 5.02 13.88 -10.63
C LYS A 65 6.23 13.56 -9.75
N PRO A 66 6.32 12.35 -9.16
CA PRO A 66 7.47 11.97 -8.35
C PRO A 66 8.74 11.86 -9.20
N ASP A 67 9.81 12.56 -8.81
CA ASP A 67 11.12 12.47 -9.46
C ASP A 67 11.90 11.25 -8.94
N TYR A 68 11.75 10.11 -9.60
CA TYR A 68 12.44 8.88 -9.24
C TYR A 68 13.82 8.78 -9.90
N THR A 69 14.81 8.35 -9.12
CA THR A 69 16.18 8.19 -9.61
C THR A 69 16.22 7.32 -10.87
N GLY A 70 16.81 7.85 -11.94
CA GLY A 70 16.99 7.12 -13.21
C GLY A 70 15.71 6.96 -14.04
N LYS A 71 14.61 7.61 -13.66
CA LYS A 71 13.41 7.73 -14.49
C LYS A 71 13.38 9.10 -15.15
N SER A 72 13.15 9.15 -16.45
CA SER A 72 13.02 10.40 -17.20
C SER A 72 11.56 10.83 -17.25
N ILE A 73 11.04 11.32 -16.12
CA ILE A 73 9.64 11.75 -15.99
C ILE A 73 9.53 13.22 -16.45
N PRO A 74 8.58 13.58 -17.34
CA PRO A 74 8.44 14.95 -17.82
C PRO A 74 7.95 15.93 -16.76
N ASP A 75 8.52 17.13 -16.75
CA ASP A 75 8.13 18.23 -15.85
C ASP A 75 6.62 18.57 -15.88
N PRO A 76 6.07 19.12 -14.77
CA PRO A 76 6.76 19.37 -13.50
C PRO A 76 6.94 18.08 -12.68
N VAL A 77 8.12 17.94 -12.08
CA VAL A 77 8.45 16.88 -11.11
C VAL A 77 8.70 17.46 -9.72
N GLY A 78 8.60 16.62 -8.69
CA GLY A 78 8.88 16.97 -7.30
C GLY A 78 9.45 15.78 -6.53
N ASP A 79 10.10 16.05 -5.41
CA ASP A 79 10.68 15.00 -4.58
C ASP A 79 9.55 14.12 -3.99
N PRO A 80 9.62 12.77 -4.09
CA PRO A 80 8.60 11.90 -3.54
C PRO A 80 8.57 11.94 -2.01
N TYR A 81 7.40 12.03 -1.39
CA TYR A 81 7.27 12.14 0.07
C TYR A 81 7.38 10.80 0.81
N PHE A 82 6.83 9.73 0.24
CA PHE A 82 6.70 8.43 0.93
C PHE A 82 7.29 7.26 0.17
N SER A 83 7.86 7.50 -1.01
CA SER A 83 8.43 6.48 -1.89
C SER A 83 9.83 6.85 -2.38
N GLY A 84 10.47 5.99 -3.18
CA GLY A 84 11.84 6.22 -3.65
C GLY A 84 12.81 6.37 -2.48
N ALA A 85 13.56 7.47 -2.46
CA ALA A 85 14.48 7.79 -1.37
C ALA A 85 13.80 7.91 0.01
N ASN A 86 12.51 8.25 0.04
CA ASN A 86 11.72 8.46 1.25
C ASN A 86 10.79 7.26 1.59
N ASN A 87 11.08 6.06 1.07
CA ASN A 87 10.26 4.87 1.31
C ASN A 87 9.99 4.61 2.80
N SER A 88 11.00 4.82 3.66
CA SER A 88 10.87 4.64 5.11
C SER A 88 10.11 5.76 5.82
N VAL A 89 9.56 6.74 5.11
CA VAL A 89 8.77 7.84 5.68
C VAL A 89 7.29 7.50 5.74
N GLY A 90 6.76 6.61 4.89
CA GLY A 90 5.34 6.24 4.91
C GLY A 90 4.97 5.19 5.97
N THR A 91 3.68 5.06 6.32
CA THR A 91 3.20 3.95 7.17
C THR A 91 2.45 2.86 6.40
N SER A 92 2.17 3.09 5.12
CA SER A 92 1.51 2.12 4.26
C SER A 92 2.39 1.80 3.04
N GLY A 93 2.35 0.52 2.69
CA GLY A 93 3.02 -0.06 1.55
C GLY A 93 2.60 -1.52 1.39
N MET A 94 3.25 -2.20 0.46
CA MET A 94 3.02 -3.62 0.17
C MET A 94 4.33 -4.40 0.22
N CYS A 95 4.28 -5.62 0.75
CA CYS A 95 5.36 -6.58 0.62
C CYS A 95 5.46 -7.03 -0.83
N VAL A 96 6.58 -6.70 -1.47
CA VAL A 96 6.86 -7.02 -2.87
C VAL A 96 8.05 -7.96 -2.98
N ARG A 97 7.92 -9.01 -3.79
CA ARG A 97 9.05 -9.88 -4.16
C ARG A 97 9.92 -9.17 -5.21
N VAL A 98 10.76 -8.26 -4.74
CA VAL A 98 11.53 -7.34 -5.59
C VAL A 98 12.51 -8.05 -6.53
N ASP A 99 12.94 -9.27 -6.21
CA ASP A 99 13.80 -10.09 -7.06
C ASP A 99 13.13 -10.48 -8.40
N ASP A 100 11.80 -10.62 -8.43
CA ASP A 100 11.05 -10.95 -9.65
C ASP A 100 11.01 -9.81 -10.66
N ILE A 101 11.22 -8.58 -10.17
CA ILE A 101 11.13 -7.34 -10.96
C ILE A 101 12.45 -6.57 -10.94
N ALA A 102 13.55 -7.26 -10.60
CA ALA A 102 14.87 -6.68 -10.55
C ALA A 102 15.23 -5.98 -11.87
N GLY A 103 15.64 -4.71 -11.79
CA GLY A 103 15.95 -3.86 -12.94
C GLY A 103 14.74 -3.25 -13.65
N GLN A 104 13.50 -3.55 -13.25
CA GLN A 104 12.28 -2.95 -13.80
C GLN A 104 11.63 -1.90 -12.88
N GLY A 105 11.98 -1.94 -11.59
CA GLY A 105 11.47 -1.05 -10.55
C GLY A 105 12.22 0.28 -10.42
N LEU A 106 12.15 0.85 -9.21
CA LEU A 106 12.89 2.04 -8.78
C LEU A 106 14.39 1.74 -8.61
N MET A 107 15.20 2.79 -8.72
CA MET A 107 16.67 2.71 -8.55
C MET A 107 17.16 3.36 -7.25
N ASP A 108 16.26 4.00 -6.51
CA ASP A 108 16.56 4.61 -5.22
C ASP A 108 16.98 3.54 -4.21
N PHE A 109 18.09 3.75 -3.50
CA PHE A 109 18.64 2.73 -2.59
C PHE A 109 17.63 2.28 -1.52
N ALA A 110 16.82 3.20 -0.99
CA ALA A 110 15.82 2.92 0.03
C ALA A 110 14.58 2.16 -0.50
N ALA A 111 14.43 2.03 -1.82
CA ALA A 111 13.32 1.37 -2.50
C ALA A 111 13.79 0.56 -3.71
N LEU A 112 15.02 0.02 -3.66
CA LEU A 112 15.63 -0.57 -4.83
C LEU A 112 14.77 -1.74 -5.34
N ASN A 113 14.47 -1.72 -6.64
CA ASN A 113 13.58 -2.67 -7.31
C ASN A 113 12.12 -2.66 -6.85
N CYS A 114 11.69 -1.73 -6.00
CA CYS A 114 10.25 -1.55 -5.76
C CYS A 114 9.54 -1.19 -7.07
N PRO A 115 8.28 -1.62 -7.27
CA PRO A 115 7.49 -1.14 -8.40
C PRO A 115 7.34 0.38 -8.31
N ILE A 116 7.15 1.04 -9.46
CA ILE A 116 6.95 2.49 -9.51
C ILE A 116 5.55 2.79 -8.93
N PRO A 117 5.44 3.59 -7.85
CA PRO A 117 4.16 4.02 -7.32
C PRO A 117 3.43 4.94 -8.30
N CYS A 118 2.10 4.88 -8.29
CA CYS A 118 1.26 5.72 -9.12
C CYS A 118 -0.10 5.94 -8.47
N ASN A 119 -0.81 6.99 -8.93
CA ASN A 119 -2.16 7.27 -8.49
C ASN A 119 -3.14 6.82 -9.58
N PRO A 120 -4.04 5.86 -9.31
CA PRO A 120 -4.98 5.37 -10.30
C PRO A 120 -6.10 6.37 -10.63
N THR A 121 -6.21 7.50 -9.91
CA THR A 121 -7.13 8.60 -10.26
C THR A 121 -6.49 9.66 -11.15
N TRP A 122 -5.20 9.54 -11.50
CA TRP A 122 -4.58 10.40 -12.50
C TRP A 122 -5.18 10.16 -13.89
N ASP A 123 -5.02 11.15 -14.77
CA ASP A 123 -5.35 10.94 -16.18
C ASP A 123 -4.33 10.03 -16.88
N ASP A 124 -4.73 9.50 -18.04
CA ASP A 124 -3.89 8.57 -18.83
C ASP A 124 -2.54 9.17 -19.23
N ALA A 125 -2.47 10.49 -19.46
CA ALA A 125 -1.25 11.15 -19.87
C ALA A 125 -0.24 11.16 -18.71
N TRP A 126 -0.70 11.48 -17.51
CA TRP A 126 0.11 11.47 -16.30
C TRP A 126 0.52 10.06 -15.90
N ILE A 127 -0.39 9.08 -16.01
CA ILE A 127 -0.04 7.67 -15.81
C ILE A 127 1.04 7.25 -16.81
N ASN A 128 0.90 7.58 -18.09
CA ASN A 128 1.90 7.25 -19.11
C ASN A 128 3.25 7.93 -18.86
N ASP A 129 3.26 9.17 -18.35
CA ASP A 129 4.47 9.90 -17.99
C ASP A 129 5.23 9.24 -16.84
N VAL A 130 4.54 8.77 -15.80
CA VAL A 130 5.15 8.16 -14.60
C VAL A 130 5.43 6.67 -14.79
N CYS A 131 4.45 5.92 -15.28
CA CYS A 131 4.55 4.48 -15.47
C CYS A 131 5.28 4.08 -16.75
N GLY A 132 5.34 4.97 -17.73
CA GLY A 132 5.80 4.66 -19.07
C GLY A 132 4.73 3.97 -19.93
N PRO A 133 5.01 3.82 -21.23
CA PRO A 133 4.05 3.28 -22.18
C PRO A 133 3.69 1.82 -21.89
N ALA A 134 2.45 1.46 -22.21
CA ALA A 134 1.88 0.12 -22.07
C ALA A 134 1.84 -0.43 -20.63
N ARG A 135 1.94 0.46 -19.63
CA ARG A 135 1.65 0.15 -18.23
C ARG A 135 0.36 0.84 -17.80
N VAL A 136 -0.26 0.27 -16.77
CA VAL A 136 -1.45 0.84 -16.12
C VAL A 136 -1.14 1.08 -14.64
N CYS A 137 -1.87 1.99 -14.01
CA CYS A 137 -1.80 2.16 -12.57
C CYS A 137 -2.86 1.29 -11.90
N CYS A 138 -2.43 0.27 -11.15
CA CYS A 138 -3.36 -0.57 -10.40
C CYS A 138 -3.35 -0.22 -8.92
N GLN A 139 -4.53 0.07 -8.38
CA GLN A 139 -4.75 0.19 -6.94
C GLN A 139 -4.33 -1.10 -6.23
N THR A 140 -3.50 -0.94 -5.20
CA THR A 140 -2.89 -2.05 -4.43
C THR A 140 -3.83 -2.62 -3.38
N VAL A 141 -4.68 -1.77 -2.80
CA VAL A 141 -5.62 -2.14 -1.74
C VAL A 141 -6.94 -1.42 -1.93
N ALA A 142 -8.06 -2.09 -1.73
CA ALA A 142 -9.39 -1.45 -1.79
C ALA A 142 -9.58 -0.44 -0.65
N LEU A 143 -10.48 0.54 -0.87
CA LEU A 143 -10.97 1.41 0.20
C LEU A 143 -11.79 0.62 1.22
N GLU A 144 -11.72 1.07 2.46
CA GLU A 144 -12.63 0.65 3.52
C GLU A 144 -13.64 1.76 3.83
N GLN A 145 -14.73 1.42 4.52
CA GLN A 145 -15.74 2.42 4.92
C GLN A 145 -15.15 3.58 5.72
N ALA A 146 -14.16 3.28 6.56
CA ALA A 146 -13.51 4.27 7.39
C ALA A 146 -12.75 5.33 6.56
N ASP A 147 -12.41 5.04 5.30
CA ASP A 147 -11.72 5.99 4.40
C ASP A 147 -12.67 6.99 3.74
N CYS A 148 -13.97 6.85 3.95
CA CYS A 148 -14.99 7.67 3.31
C CYS A 148 -15.45 8.80 4.23
N ILE A 149 -15.59 10.00 3.67
CA ILE A 149 -16.24 11.14 4.32
C ILE A 149 -17.51 11.54 3.56
N GLN A 150 -18.44 12.19 4.24
CA GLN A 150 -19.65 12.73 3.61
C GLN A 150 -19.45 14.20 3.21
N ASP A 151 -19.50 14.46 1.92
CA ASP A 151 -19.36 15.79 1.31
C ASP A 151 -20.53 16.05 0.35
N GLY A 152 -21.23 17.17 0.55
CA GLY A 152 -22.40 17.50 -0.27
C GLY A 152 -23.54 16.46 -0.26
N GLY A 153 -23.61 15.63 0.79
CA GLY A 153 -24.59 14.54 0.91
C GLY A 153 -24.17 13.21 0.28
N MET A 154 -23.01 13.15 -0.38
CA MET A 154 -22.43 11.94 -0.96
C MET A 154 -21.17 11.53 -0.20
N PHE A 155 -20.93 10.23 -0.10
CA PHE A 155 -19.67 9.68 0.38
C PHE A 155 -18.63 9.71 -0.72
N ARG A 156 -17.43 10.20 -0.40
CA ARG A 156 -16.25 10.13 -1.25
C ARG A 156 -15.01 9.74 -0.42
N PRO A 157 -13.95 9.25 -1.05
CA PRO A 157 -12.69 9.01 -0.36
C PRO A 157 -12.14 10.31 0.21
N VAL A 158 -11.54 10.22 1.38
CA VAL A 158 -10.87 11.34 2.04
C VAL A 158 -9.50 11.62 1.42
N ASP A 159 -9.09 12.87 1.41
CA ASP A 159 -7.74 13.29 1.02
C ASP A 159 -7.17 14.36 1.96
N GLY A 160 -5.93 14.78 1.71
CA GLY A 160 -5.23 15.78 2.51
C GLY A 160 -5.91 17.14 2.56
N GLY A 161 -6.74 17.47 1.56
CA GLY A 161 -7.54 18.70 1.52
C GLY A 161 -8.68 18.70 2.53
N ASP A 162 -9.08 17.54 3.04
CA ASP A 162 -10.17 17.39 4.01
C ASP A 162 -9.75 17.60 5.46
N ILE A 163 -8.45 17.70 5.72
CA ILE A 163 -7.89 17.82 7.05
C ILE A 163 -8.24 19.19 7.64
N GLY A 164 -8.86 19.18 8.81
CA GLY A 164 -9.41 20.37 9.47
C GLY A 164 -10.80 20.79 8.98
N VAL A 165 -11.35 20.12 7.96
CA VAL A 165 -12.70 20.38 7.43
C VAL A 165 -13.63 19.23 7.76
N PHE A 166 -13.28 18.02 7.32
CA PHE A 166 -14.08 16.80 7.50
C PHE A 166 -13.39 15.76 8.38
N THR A 167 -12.06 15.77 8.45
CA THR A 167 -11.26 14.85 9.27
C THR A 167 -10.16 15.58 10.04
N MET A 168 -9.63 14.95 11.07
CA MET A 168 -8.41 15.40 11.76
C MET A 168 -7.20 14.51 11.45
N TRP A 169 -7.36 13.49 10.60
CA TRP A 169 -6.30 12.56 10.19
C TRP A 169 -5.58 11.89 11.38
N ARG A 170 -6.32 11.59 12.44
CA ARG A 170 -5.76 10.99 13.66
C ARG A 170 -5.31 9.56 13.41
N PRO A 171 -4.49 8.95 14.28
CA PRO A 171 -4.02 7.57 14.12
C PRO A 171 -5.11 6.49 13.91
N ALA A 172 -6.33 6.74 14.39
CA ALA A 172 -7.46 5.82 14.25
C ALA A 172 -8.48 6.27 13.19
N ASP A 173 -8.25 7.43 12.55
CA ASP A 173 -9.11 7.92 11.48
C ASP A 173 -8.63 7.29 10.16
N HIS A 174 -9.56 6.74 9.38
CA HIS A 174 -9.30 6.12 8.08
C HIS A 174 -8.43 4.86 8.18
N ALA A 175 -8.88 3.78 7.55
CA ALA A 175 -8.20 2.49 7.65
C ALA A 175 -6.92 2.44 6.81
N THR A 176 -6.85 3.27 5.77
CA THR A 176 -5.82 3.14 4.74
C THR A 176 -4.99 4.39 4.53
N HIS A 177 -4.99 5.37 5.43
CA HIS A 177 -4.16 6.57 5.26
C HIS A 177 -2.64 6.31 5.19
N GLN A 178 -1.90 7.14 4.45
CA GLN A 178 -0.46 6.97 4.26
C GLN A 178 0.40 7.38 5.47
N ASP A 179 -0.05 8.39 6.22
CA ASP A 179 0.69 8.99 7.32
C ASP A 179 -0.26 9.42 8.45
N PRO A 180 -0.74 8.48 9.29
CA PRO A 180 -1.51 8.78 10.47
C PRO A 180 -0.84 9.89 11.28
N ASN A 181 -1.61 10.89 11.72
CA ASN A 181 -1.13 12.00 12.53
C ASN A 181 -0.10 12.93 11.84
N GLY A 182 0.25 12.69 10.58
CA GLY A 182 1.21 13.52 9.83
C GLY A 182 2.65 13.42 10.34
N ASP A 183 3.02 12.35 11.04
CA ASP A 183 4.35 12.19 11.65
C ASP A 183 5.47 12.17 10.60
N GLY A 184 5.21 11.61 9.41
CA GLY A 184 6.14 11.57 8.28
C GLY A 184 6.32 12.94 7.66
N CYS A 185 5.20 13.64 7.39
CA CYS A 185 5.23 15.03 6.97
C CYS A 185 5.96 15.92 7.97
N LEU A 186 5.78 15.69 9.27
CA LEU A 186 6.49 16.42 10.33
C LEU A 186 8.00 16.14 10.29
N GLY A 187 8.40 14.89 10.06
CA GLY A 187 9.79 14.49 9.89
C GLY A 187 10.45 15.18 8.69
N LEU A 188 9.79 15.18 7.53
CA LEU A 188 10.23 15.87 6.31
C LEU A 188 10.38 17.38 6.54
N ALA A 189 9.48 17.96 7.33
CA ALA A 189 9.49 19.36 7.73
C ALA A 189 10.42 19.69 8.91
N LEU A 190 11.29 18.77 9.34
CA LEU A 190 12.22 18.95 10.46
C LEU A 190 11.53 19.39 11.78
N GLY A 191 10.29 18.96 11.99
CA GLY A 191 9.50 19.28 13.18
C GLY A 191 8.70 20.58 13.11
N ASP A 192 8.70 21.30 11.98
CA ASP A 192 7.96 22.57 11.84
C ASP A 192 6.63 22.40 11.09
N THR A 193 5.53 22.33 11.86
CA THR A 193 4.16 22.25 11.32
C THR A 193 3.70 23.52 10.59
N SER A 194 4.39 24.65 10.77
CA SER A 194 4.09 25.90 10.06
C SER A 194 4.83 26.02 8.73
N SER A 195 5.78 25.12 8.47
CA SER A 195 6.59 25.17 7.26
C SER A 195 5.74 24.88 6.01
N PRO A 196 6.08 25.48 4.85
CA PRO A 196 5.45 25.15 3.58
C PRO A 196 5.57 23.66 3.22
N VAL A 197 6.67 23.00 3.61
CA VAL A 197 6.91 21.57 3.38
C VAL A 197 5.89 20.71 4.12
N PHE A 198 5.64 21.00 5.40
CA PHE A 198 4.64 20.28 6.17
C PHE A 198 3.25 20.44 5.55
N GLN A 199 2.86 21.68 5.26
CA GLN A 199 1.55 21.99 4.70
C GLN A 199 1.36 21.38 3.31
N ASP A 200 2.42 21.34 2.51
CA ASP A 200 2.36 20.71 1.21
C ASP A 200 2.21 19.19 1.31
N CYS A 201 3.08 18.53 2.10
CA CYS A 201 2.99 17.09 2.35
C CYS A 201 1.61 16.67 2.88
N VAL A 202 1.06 17.42 3.86
CA VAL A 202 -0.27 17.16 4.43
C VAL A 202 -1.36 17.23 3.37
N ARG A 203 -1.30 18.19 2.43
CA ARG A 203 -2.27 18.30 1.33
C ARG A 203 -2.18 17.16 0.33
N GLN A 204 -1.02 16.51 0.22
CA GLN A 204 -0.84 15.34 -0.66
C GLN A 204 -1.16 14.00 0.03
N LEU A 205 -1.54 14.01 1.31
CA LEU A 205 -1.94 12.79 1.99
C LEU A 205 -3.17 12.18 1.32
N SER A 206 -3.19 10.86 1.26
CA SER A 206 -4.24 10.12 0.58
C SER A 206 -4.58 8.82 1.29
N VAL A 207 -5.68 8.22 0.84
CA VAL A 207 -6.11 6.85 1.17
C VAL A 207 -5.98 5.96 -0.06
N ALA A 208 -6.34 4.68 0.07
CA ALA A 208 -5.96 3.66 -0.89
C ALA A 208 -6.43 3.90 -2.34
N ASN A 209 -7.46 4.70 -2.60
CA ASN A 209 -7.88 4.99 -3.99
C ASN A 209 -6.88 5.82 -4.79
N GLN A 210 -5.91 6.46 -4.14
CA GLN A 210 -4.90 7.27 -4.82
C GLN A 210 -3.51 6.62 -4.81
N ARG A 211 -3.44 5.35 -4.43
CA ARG A 211 -2.19 4.62 -4.26
C ARG A 211 -2.22 3.31 -5.02
N GLY A 212 -1.09 2.98 -5.60
CA GLY A 212 -1.02 1.90 -6.56
C GLY A 212 0.39 1.69 -7.08
N PHE A 213 0.52 0.68 -7.93
CA PHE A 213 1.75 0.41 -8.66
C PHE A 213 1.52 0.41 -10.17
N CYS A 214 2.55 0.86 -10.89
CA CYS A 214 2.63 0.73 -12.33
C CYS A 214 2.81 -0.75 -12.70
N MET A 215 1.79 -1.34 -13.30
CA MET A 215 1.74 -2.75 -13.67
C MET A 215 1.74 -2.91 -15.18
N GLN A 216 2.43 -3.94 -15.66
CA GLN A 216 2.26 -4.42 -17.03
C GLN A 216 1.26 -5.59 -17.02
N LEU A 217 0.06 -5.34 -17.53
CA LEU A 217 -0.98 -6.36 -17.60
C LEU A 217 -0.82 -7.21 -18.88
N GLY A 218 -1.00 -8.52 -18.74
CA GLY A 218 -1.13 -9.44 -19.86
C GLY A 218 -2.49 -9.30 -20.57
N GLN A 219 -2.63 -9.96 -21.72
CA GLN A 219 -3.91 -9.98 -22.44
C GLN A 219 -5.04 -10.56 -21.56
N GLY A 220 -6.13 -9.82 -21.44
CA GLY A 220 -7.30 -10.23 -20.64
C GLY A 220 -7.15 -10.03 -19.13
N GLN A 221 -6.03 -9.48 -18.66
CA GLN A 221 -5.88 -9.06 -17.27
C GLN A 221 -6.39 -7.61 -17.11
N ALA A 222 -6.96 -7.31 -15.94
CA ALA A 222 -7.39 -5.98 -15.53
C ALA A 222 -6.96 -5.77 -14.07
N CYS A 223 -6.81 -4.51 -13.64
CA CYS A 223 -6.56 -4.23 -12.24
C CYS A 223 -7.73 -4.77 -11.40
N PRO A 224 -7.50 -5.21 -10.14
CA PRO A 224 -8.57 -5.74 -9.29
C PRO A 224 -9.76 -4.80 -9.14
N THR A 225 -9.50 -3.48 -9.09
CA THR A 225 -10.51 -2.43 -8.94
C THR A 225 -11.25 -2.07 -10.23
N ASP A 226 -10.74 -2.50 -11.39
CA ASP A 226 -11.36 -2.26 -12.70
C ASP A 226 -12.29 -3.41 -13.11
N GLN A 227 -12.37 -4.47 -12.30
CA GLN A 227 -13.26 -5.59 -12.56
C GLN A 227 -14.72 -5.11 -12.56
N PRO A 228 -15.58 -5.53 -13.51
CA PRO A 228 -16.95 -5.01 -13.62
C PRO A 228 -17.83 -5.20 -12.37
N THR A 229 -17.47 -6.15 -11.51
CA THR A 229 -18.18 -6.44 -10.26
C THR A 229 -17.61 -5.70 -9.06
N PHE A 230 -16.49 -4.99 -9.22
CA PHE A 230 -15.90 -4.22 -8.14
C PHE A 230 -16.70 -2.92 -7.93
N VAL A 231 -17.04 -2.66 -6.67
CA VAL A 231 -17.66 -1.41 -6.23
C VAL A 231 -16.92 -0.99 -4.98
N ASP A 232 -16.34 0.21 -4.96
CA ASP A 232 -15.59 0.69 -3.80
C ASP A 232 -16.50 0.99 -2.60
N ALA A 233 -15.92 1.04 -1.41
CA ALA A 233 -16.67 1.21 -0.17
C ALA A 233 -17.47 2.51 -0.12
N CYS A 234 -16.95 3.63 -0.67
CA CYS A 234 -17.65 4.91 -0.63
C CYS A 234 -18.86 4.90 -1.58
N THR A 235 -18.73 4.27 -2.74
CA THR A 235 -19.86 4.03 -3.66
C THR A 235 -20.92 3.11 -3.03
N GLN A 236 -20.52 2.06 -2.30
CA GLN A 236 -21.47 1.20 -1.58
C GLN A 236 -22.28 1.97 -0.53
N LEU A 237 -21.62 2.86 0.23
CA LEU A 237 -22.28 3.74 1.20
C LEU A 237 -23.32 4.66 0.54
N ASN A 238 -23.02 5.21 -0.65
CA ASN A 238 -23.98 6.01 -1.41
C ASN A 238 -25.22 5.22 -1.87
N GLY A 239 -25.07 3.92 -2.09
CA GLY A 239 -26.17 3.02 -2.41
C GLY A 239 -27.05 2.62 -1.21
N GLY A 240 -26.72 3.07 0.01
CA GLY A 240 -27.40 2.66 1.24
C GLY A 240 -27.15 1.19 1.61
N VAL A 241 -26.14 0.57 1.02
CA VAL A 241 -25.73 -0.80 1.31
C VAL A 241 -24.60 -0.71 2.33
N PRO A 242 -24.79 -1.16 3.59
CA PRO A 242 -23.66 -1.36 4.49
C PRO A 242 -22.78 -2.46 3.90
N PRO A 243 -21.47 -2.22 3.72
CA PRO A 243 -20.55 -3.23 3.18
C PRO A 243 -20.50 -4.50 4.03
N ALA A 244 -20.21 -5.61 3.36
CA ALA A 244 -20.03 -6.94 3.93
C ALA A 244 -18.81 -7.03 4.85
#